data_AF-A0A973YNC6-F1
#
_entry.id   AF-A0A973YNC6-F1
#
_cell.length_a   1.000
_cell.length_b   1.000
_cell.length_c   1.000
_cell.angle_alpha   90.00
_cell.angle_beta   90.00
_cell.angle_gamma   90.00
#
_symmetry.space_group_name_H-M   'P 1'
#
loop_
_entity.id
_entity.type
_entity.pdbx_description
1 polymer ?
#
loop_
_entity_poly.entity_id
_entity_poly.type
_entity_poly.pdbx_seq_one_letter_code
_entity_poly.pdbx_strand_id
1 'polypeptide(L)'
;MKPVRILVAACLLFAAQAGPAQAESGAAAVPGGAVLGNDISWPQCGSDLPAPPAFVIVGVNGGRPDTVNPCLADQLAWANRSAAATAGTPAAVYVNTAATGPVESLWWPATNTYLGKDINNPYGACNGSASPACSYVHGYAMAVNDVATLNARGGEIHRMWWLDVETGNSWLSDKAANAAELEGMAAYLLGAGGEVGIYSTGYQFAEIAGEISPGSNLYKLKNWLAGAEDPVSAQEYCGAAALTGGATVTTTQFTAGNLDYNYQCPGTAPEPKPQPGPQPEQSRSDAYAEMHAA
;
A
#
# COMPACT_ATOMS: atom_id res chain seq x y z
N MET A 1 -19.90 60.38 -27.69
CA MET A 1 -19.72 59.76 -26.36
C MET A 1 -18.36 60.18 -25.81
N LYS A 2 -18.31 60.40 -24.50
CA LYS A 2 -17.34 61.19 -23.70
C LYS A 2 -15.87 60.67 -23.72
N PRO A 3 -14.91 61.51 -23.26
CA PRO A 3 -13.51 61.53 -23.70
C PRO A 3 -12.49 60.87 -22.74
N VAL A 4 -11.30 60.58 -23.30
CA VAL A 4 -9.92 60.82 -22.78
C VAL A 4 -9.67 60.64 -21.27
N ARG A 5 -8.70 59.81 -20.87
CA ARG A 5 -7.38 60.21 -20.27
C ARG A 5 -6.61 59.04 -19.66
N ILE A 6 -5.36 58.97 -20.11
CA ILE A 6 -4.20 58.24 -19.60
C ILE A 6 -3.92 58.64 -18.14
N LEU A 7 -3.48 57.68 -17.31
CA LEU A 7 -2.65 57.94 -16.14
C LEU A 7 -1.56 56.86 -16.01
N VAL A 8 -0.33 57.33 -16.10
CA VAL A 8 0.95 56.65 -15.83
C VAL A 8 1.24 56.73 -14.33
N ALA A 9 1.71 55.64 -13.71
CA ALA A 9 2.55 55.61 -12.48
C ALA A 9 2.77 54.13 -12.09
N ALA A 10 3.90 53.65 -11.59
CA ALA A 10 5.25 54.17 -11.39
C ALA A 10 6.16 52.95 -11.12
N CYS A 11 7.44 53.04 -11.49
CA CYS A 11 8.47 52.09 -11.07
C CYS A 11 8.63 52.11 -9.54
N LEU A 12 8.67 50.93 -8.92
CA LEU A 12 9.40 50.72 -7.66
C LEU A 12 10.23 49.44 -7.79
N LEU A 13 11.51 49.66 -8.12
CA LEU A 13 12.60 48.75 -7.78
C LEU A 13 12.70 48.72 -6.27
N PHE A 14 12.40 47.58 -5.65
CA PHE A 14 12.94 47.23 -4.34
C PHE A 14 13.82 45.99 -4.52
N ALA A 15 15.13 46.24 -4.57
CA ALA A 15 16.12 45.25 -4.20
C ALA A 15 15.94 44.94 -2.70
N ALA A 16 15.51 43.73 -2.38
CA ALA A 16 15.57 43.17 -1.05
C ALA A 16 16.43 41.90 -1.11
N GLN A 17 17.33 41.82 -0.15
CA GLN A 17 18.57 41.06 -0.17
C GLN A 17 18.33 39.55 -0.05
N ALA A 18 19.13 38.76 -0.77
CA ALA A 18 19.27 37.34 -0.52
C ALA A 18 19.92 37.12 0.85
N GLY A 19 19.10 36.90 1.87
CA GLY A 19 19.53 36.26 3.11
C GLY A 19 19.69 34.75 2.88
N PRO A 20 20.54 34.06 3.66
CA PRO A 20 20.65 32.62 3.54
C PRO A 20 19.30 31.99 3.87
N ALA A 21 18.72 31.25 2.92
CA ALA A 21 17.60 30.37 3.19
C ALA A 21 18.11 29.28 4.15
N GLN A 22 17.88 29.47 5.45
CA GLN A 22 17.91 28.37 6.39
C GLN A 22 16.76 27.44 5.98
N ALA A 23 17.12 26.32 5.38
CA ALA A 23 16.23 25.18 5.24
C ALA A 23 15.82 24.76 6.66
N GLU A 24 14.62 25.17 7.07
CA GLU A 24 13.97 24.55 8.23
C GLU A 24 13.66 23.11 7.85
N SER A 25 14.56 22.21 8.26
CA SER A 25 14.31 20.79 8.43
C SER A 25 13.22 20.62 9.51
N GLY A 26 11.98 20.93 9.15
CA GLY A 26 10.80 20.72 9.97
C GLY A 26 10.18 19.36 9.64
N ALA A 27 10.82 18.27 10.04
CA ALA A 27 10.05 17.05 10.29
C ALA A 27 9.13 17.38 11.46
N ALA A 28 7.85 17.65 11.18
CA ALA A 28 6.86 17.81 12.23
C ALA A 28 6.86 16.51 13.05
N ALA A 29 7.35 16.59 14.30
CA ALA A 29 7.30 15.48 15.21
C ALA A 29 5.82 15.19 15.51
N VAL A 30 5.32 14.08 14.99
CA VAL A 30 3.97 13.60 15.31
C VAL A 30 3.92 13.27 16.80
N PRO A 31 2.91 13.76 17.54
CA PRO A 31 2.72 13.35 18.94
C PRO A 31 2.63 11.83 19.03
N GLY A 32 3.52 11.21 19.81
CA GLY A 32 3.50 9.75 20.09
C GLY A 32 4.61 8.90 19.45
N GLY A 33 5.56 9.48 18.70
CA GLY A 33 6.68 8.70 18.16
C GLY A 33 6.28 7.78 17.00
N ALA A 34 5.21 8.15 16.27
CA ALA A 34 4.75 7.46 15.08
C ALA A 34 5.88 7.37 14.02
N VAL A 35 6.16 6.14 13.57
CA VAL A 35 7.11 5.87 12.49
C VAL A 35 6.36 6.06 11.18
N LEU A 36 6.57 7.21 10.53
CA LEU A 36 5.93 7.53 9.25
C LEU A 36 6.81 7.11 8.07
N GLY A 37 6.14 6.63 7.03
CA GLY A 37 6.67 6.40 5.70
C GLY A 37 6.02 7.30 4.66
N ASN A 38 6.49 7.22 3.43
CA ASN A 38 5.83 7.82 2.27
C ASN A 38 5.64 6.77 1.18
N ASP A 39 4.58 6.95 0.40
CA ASP A 39 4.47 6.33 -0.91
C ASP A 39 4.66 7.40 -2.00
N ILE A 40 5.37 7.02 -3.06
CA ILE A 40 5.63 7.89 -4.22
C ILE A 40 5.55 7.09 -5.52
N SER A 41 5.28 7.77 -6.63
CA SER A 41 5.19 7.15 -7.94
C SER A 41 5.43 8.17 -9.05
N TRP A 42 4.99 7.85 -10.26
CA TRP A 42 5.13 8.68 -11.44
C TRP A 42 4.65 10.15 -11.30
N PRO A 43 3.68 10.51 -10.43
CA PRO A 43 3.30 11.92 -10.26
C PRO A 43 4.41 12.78 -9.65
N GLN A 44 5.35 12.18 -8.91
CA GLN A 44 6.49 12.88 -8.31
C GLN A 44 7.74 12.91 -9.22
N CYS A 45 7.68 12.37 -10.45
CA CYS A 45 8.84 12.43 -11.34
C CYS A 45 9.29 13.88 -11.61
N GLY A 46 10.60 14.10 -11.62
CA GLY A 46 11.21 15.41 -11.88
C GLY A 46 11.09 16.42 -10.73
N SER A 47 10.53 16.01 -9.58
CA SER A 47 10.46 16.83 -8.38
C SER A 47 11.52 16.41 -7.36
N ASP A 48 11.90 17.34 -6.46
CA ASP A 48 12.70 17.00 -5.29
C ASP A 48 11.86 16.14 -4.33
N LEU A 49 12.35 14.95 -4.02
CA LEU A 49 11.74 14.07 -3.03
C LEU A 49 12.16 14.49 -1.61
N PRO A 50 11.32 14.28 -0.59
CA PRO A 50 11.67 14.61 0.78
C PRO A 50 12.89 13.81 1.25
N ALA A 51 13.44 14.19 2.41
CA ALA A 51 14.41 13.33 3.09
C ALA A 51 13.80 11.93 3.25
N PRO A 52 14.55 10.85 2.95
CA PRO A 52 14.01 9.49 3.02
C PRO A 52 13.36 9.22 4.39
N PRO A 53 12.08 8.81 4.42
CA PRO A 53 11.35 8.58 5.65
C PRO A 53 11.78 7.25 6.30
N ALA A 54 11.06 6.82 7.34
CA ALA A 54 11.42 5.59 8.05
C ALA A 54 11.25 4.33 7.19
N PHE A 55 10.22 4.30 6.34
CA PHE A 55 10.00 3.27 5.34
C PHE A 55 9.34 3.88 4.10
N VAL A 56 9.45 3.20 2.96
CA VAL A 56 8.98 3.72 1.68
C VAL A 56 8.20 2.66 0.91
N ILE A 57 7.20 3.11 0.17
CA ILE A 57 6.48 2.34 -0.84
C ILE A 57 6.67 3.04 -2.20
N VAL A 58 7.01 2.31 -3.26
CA VAL A 58 7.24 2.90 -4.60
C VAL A 58 6.30 2.29 -5.65
N GLY A 59 5.61 3.12 -6.41
CA GLY A 59 4.74 2.67 -7.50
C GLY A 59 5.55 2.15 -8.69
N VAL A 60 5.26 0.94 -9.15
CA VAL A 60 5.98 0.28 -10.26
C VAL A 60 5.47 0.74 -11.61
N ASN A 61 4.15 0.81 -11.76
CA ASN A 61 3.50 1.19 -13.00
C ASN A 61 3.10 2.68 -13.01
N GLY A 62 2.76 3.19 -14.19
CA GLY A 62 2.45 4.61 -14.42
C GLY A 62 0.97 4.93 -14.22
N GLY A 63 0.30 4.32 -13.24
CA GLY A 63 -1.13 4.50 -12.98
C GLY A 63 -2.07 3.57 -13.75
N ARG A 64 -1.54 2.65 -14.57
CA ARG A 64 -2.31 1.59 -15.24
C ARG A 64 -1.44 0.33 -15.40
N PRO A 65 -2.02 -0.87 -15.48
CA PRO A 65 -1.23 -2.10 -15.61
C PRO A 65 -0.32 -2.19 -16.85
N ASP A 66 -0.64 -1.45 -17.93
CA ASP A 66 0.12 -1.44 -19.18
C ASP A 66 1.20 -0.35 -19.25
N THR A 67 1.34 0.47 -18.21
CA THR A 67 2.29 1.59 -18.18
C THR A 67 3.45 1.35 -17.22
N VAL A 68 4.54 2.10 -17.38
CA VAL A 68 5.73 2.01 -16.52
C VAL A 68 5.92 3.35 -15.83
N ASN A 69 6.25 3.32 -14.53
CA ASN A 69 6.71 4.52 -13.84
C ASN A 69 8.10 4.92 -14.40
N PRO A 70 8.23 6.06 -15.10
CA PRO A 70 9.47 6.42 -15.78
C PRO A 70 10.61 6.77 -14.81
N CYS A 71 10.29 7.15 -13.56
CA CYS A 71 11.29 7.46 -12.54
C CYS A 71 11.49 6.33 -11.51
N LEU A 72 10.99 5.12 -11.77
CA LEU A 72 11.07 3.98 -10.85
C LEU A 72 12.49 3.71 -10.33
N ALA A 73 13.52 3.75 -11.19
CA ALA A 73 14.91 3.51 -10.78
C ALA A 73 15.41 4.55 -9.77
N ASP A 74 15.19 5.84 -10.04
CA ASP A 74 15.60 6.93 -9.15
C ASP A 74 14.84 6.89 -7.84
N GLN A 75 13.55 6.54 -7.88
CA GLN A 75 12.70 6.41 -6.71
C GLN A 75 13.10 5.22 -5.84
N LEU A 76 13.48 4.08 -6.43
CA LEU A 76 14.05 2.95 -5.69
C LEU A 76 15.40 3.31 -5.05
N ALA A 77 16.26 4.05 -5.76
CA ALA A 77 17.52 4.54 -5.20
C ALA A 77 17.30 5.51 -4.03
N TRP A 78 16.29 6.39 -4.13
CA TRP A 78 15.86 7.23 -3.01
C TRP A 78 15.34 6.39 -1.85
N ALA A 79 14.49 5.39 -2.12
CA ALA A 79 13.88 4.52 -1.12
C ALA A 79 14.91 3.68 -0.34
N ASN A 80 15.99 3.27 -1.00
CA ASN A 80 17.10 2.52 -0.39
C ASN A 80 17.86 3.31 0.70
N ARG A 81 17.62 4.61 0.82
CA ARG A 81 18.18 5.46 1.88
C ARG A 81 17.28 5.58 3.12
N SER A 82 16.10 4.95 3.11
CA SER A 82 15.20 4.92 4.27
C SER A 82 15.80 4.13 5.44
N ALA A 83 15.32 4.41 6.66
CA ALA A 83 15.80 3.70 7.85
C ALA A 83 15.56 2.18 7.74
N ALA A 84 14.40 1.75 7.25
CA ALA A 84 14.07 0.34 7.03
C ALA A 84 15.02 -0.33 6.03
N ALA A 85 15.30 0.32 4.89
CA ALA A 85 16.19 -0.22 3.87
C ALA A 85 17.62 -0.36 4.37
N THR A 86 18.13 0.63 5.10
CA THR A 86 19.47 0.55 5.71
C THR A 86 19.57 -0.51 6.81
N ALA A 87 18.44 -0.87 7.43
CA ALA A 87 18.33 -1.98 8.37
C ALA A 87 18.08 -3.36 7.70
N GLY A 88 18.04 -3.42 6.37
CA GLY A 88 17.91 -4.67 5.60
C GLY A 88 16.50 -5.03 5.15
N THR A 89 15.50 -4.16 5.39
CA THR A 89 14.13 -4.36 4.89
C THR A 89 13.93 -3.54 3.61
N PRO A 90 13.84 -4.17 2.42
CA PRO A 90 13.67 -3.42 1.18
C PRO A 90 12.37 -2.60 1.20
N ALA A 91 12.37 -1.48 0.48
CA ALA A 91 11.16 -0.71 0.26
C ALA A 91 10.07 -1.58 -0.37
N ALA A 92 8.83 -1.42 0.11
CA ALA A 92 7.67 -2.02 -0.49
C ALA A 92 7.42 -1.38 -1.88
N VAL A 93 6.62 -2.04 -2.68
CA VAL A 93 6.18 -1.51 -3.97
C VAL A 93 4.67 -1.64 -4.12
N TYR A 94 4.07 -0.84 -4.98
CA TYR A 94 2.66 -0.98 -5.33
C TYR A 94 2.45 -0.92 -6.84
N VAL A 95 1.32 -1.47 -7.28
CA VAL A 95 0.89 -1.48 -8.69
C VAL A 95 -0.56 -1.07 -8.76
N ASN A 96 -0.89 -0.05 -9.57
CA ASN A 96 -2.28 0.26 -9.89
C ASN A 96 -2.87 -0.93 -10.65
N THR A 97 -3.92 -1.52 -10.10
CA THR A 97 -4.58 -2.70 -10.65
C THR A 97 -5.78 -2.31 -11.50
N ALA A 98 -6.17 -3.14 -12.46
CA ALA A 98 -7.36 -2.92 -13.27
C ALA A 98 -7.87 -4.23 -13.87
N ALA A 99 -9.17 -4.35 -14.03
CA ALA A 99 -9.79 -5.38 -14.87
C ALA A 99 -10.54 -4.67 -16.01
N THR A 100 -9.92 -4.54 -17.18
CA THR A 100 -10.49 -3.76 -18.29
C THR A 100 -11.48 -4.53 -19.15
N GLY A 101 -11.42 -5.87 -19.11
CA GLY A 101 -12.03 -6.72 -20.12
C GLY A 101 -11.34 -6.58 -21.49
N PRO A 102 -11.86 -7.27 -22.52
CA PRO A 102 -11.34 -7.18 -23.88
C PRO A 102 -11.62 -5.79 -24.46
N VAL A 103 -10.57 -4.99 -24.62
CA VAL A 103 -10.61 -3.70 -25.32
C VAL A 103 -9.52 -3.70 -26.39
N GLU A 104 -9.81 -3.23 -27.61
CA GLU A 104 -8.90 -3.41 -28.76
C GLU A 104 -7.49 -2.82 -28.55
N SER A 105 -7.37 -1.77 -27.74
CA SER A 105 -6.09 -1.10 -27.47
C SER A 105 -5.22 -1.79 -26.43
N LEU A 106 -5.74 -2.78 -25.70
CA LEU A 106 -5.01 -3.50 -24.65
C LEU A 106 -5.00 -5.01 -24.94
N TRP A 107 -3.95 -5.67 -24.50
CA TRP A 107 -3.89 -7.12 -24.59
C TRP A 107 -4.90 -7.76 -23.63
N TRP A 108 -5.63 -8.78 -24.11
CA TRP A 108 -6.56 -9.58 -23.30
C TRP A 108 -6.37 -11.07 -23.61
N PRO A 109 -6.40 -11.97 -22.61
CA PRO A 109 -6.17 -13.38 -22.84
C PRO A 109 -7.33 -14.04 -23.58
N ALA A 110 -7.02 -14.87 -24.56
CA ALA A 110 -7.99 -15.74 -25.23
C ALA A 110 -8.02 -17.16 -24.66
N THR A 111 -6.98 -17.55 -23.91
CA THR A 111 -6.77 -18.88 -23.33
C THR A 111 -6.04 -18.76 -22.00
N ASN A 112 -5.86 -19.86 -21.27
CA ASN A 112 -5.09 -19.91 -20.02
C ASN A 112 -3.57 -19.90 -20.25
N THR A 113 -3.09 -19.05 -21.15
CA THR A 113 -1.66 -18.96 -21.47
C THR A 113 -1.18 -17.52 -21.49
N TYR A 114 0.06 -17.32 -21.02
CA TYR A 114 0.76 -16.04 -21.16
C TYR A 114 2.23 -16.29 -21.44
N LEU A 115 2.80 -15.58 -22.43
CA LEU A 115 4.19 -15.76 -22.89
C LEU A 115 4.59 -17.23 -23.13
N GLY A 116 3.66 -18.01 -23.68
CA GLY A 116 3.87 -19.43 -24.00
C GLY A 116 3.86 -20.38 -22.80
N LYS A 117 3.45 -19.92 -21.61
CA LYS A 117 3.31 -20.74 -20.40
C LYS A 117 1.84 -20.93 -20.05
N ASP A 118 1.50 -22.15 -19.62
CA ASP A 118 0.19 -22.47 -19.07
C ASP A 118 0.02 -21.86 -17.67
N ILE A 119 -1.14 -21.25 -17.43
CA ILE A 119 -1.54 -20.70 -16.14
C ILE A 119 -2.55 -21.65 -15.49
N ASN A 120 -2.25 -22.10 -14.28
CA ASN A 120 -3.20 -22.86 -13.47
C ASN A 120 -4.34 -21.96 -13.02
N ASN A 121 -5.49 -22.08 -13.67
CA ASN A 121 -6.62 -21.18 -13.50
C ASN A 121 -7.74 -21.84 -12.69
N PRO A 122 -8.02 -21.38 -11.44
CA PRO A 122 -9.06 -21.98 -10.59
C PRO A 122 -10.48 -21.73 -11.11
N TYR A 123 -10.66 -20.81 -12.06
CA TYR A 123 -11.95 -20.47 -12.67
C TYR A 123 -12.25 -21.26 -13.95
N GLY A 124 -11.39 -22.19 -14.36
CA GLY A 124 -11.56 -22.98 -15.57
C GLY A 124 -10.93 -22.34 -16.81
N ALA A 125 -11.50 -22.58 -17.99
CA ALA A 125 -10.91 -22.16 -19.25
C ALA A 125 -11.26 -20.70 -19.58
N CYS A 126 -10.25 -19.84 -19.75
CA CYS A 126 -10.43 -18.57 -20.41
C CYS A 126 -10.75 -18.78 -21.91
N ASN A 127 -11.71 -18.01 -22.42
CA ASN A 127 -12.23 -18.08 -23.78
C ASN A 127 -12.26 -16.71 -24.51
N GLY A 128 -11.55 -15.70 -24.00
CA GLY A 128 -11.54 -14.34 -24.56
C GLY A 128 -12.64 -13.41 -24.05
N SER A 129 -13.57 -13.88 -23.21
CA SER A 129 -14.61 -13.03 -22.61
C SER A 129 -14.09 -12.21 -21.42
N ALA A 130 -14.88 -11.25 -20.94
CA ALA A 130 -14.66 -10.52 -19.68
C ALA A 130 -15.07 -11.35 -18.43
N SER A 131 -14.82 -12.66 -18.46
CA SER A 131 -15.20 -13.58 -17.38
C SER A 131 -14.14 -13.66 -16.28
N PRO A 132 -14.50 -14.14 -15.06
CA PRO A 132 -13.52 -14.41 -14.01
C PRO A 132 -12.34 -15.27 -14.47
N ALA A 133 -12.57 -16.26 -15.34
CA ALA A 133 -11.50 -17.08 -15.90
C ALA A 133 -10.48 -16.27 -16.72
N CYS A 134 -10.94 -15.33 -17.55
CA CYS A 134 -10.01 -14.52 -18.32
C CYS A 134 -9.39 -13.38 -17.49
N SER A 135 -10.13 -12.78 -16.57
CA SER A 135 -9.58 -11.78 -15.65
C SER A 135 -8.47 -12.37 -14.78
N TYR A 136 -8.63 -13.60 -14.27
CA TYR A 136 -7.54 -14.27 -13.54
C TYR A 136 -6.26 -14.39 -14.36
N VAL A 137 -6.37 -14.77 -15.62
CA VAL A 137 -5.22 -14.89 -16.54
C VAL A 137 -4.63 -13.52 -16.85
N HIS A 138 -5.47 -12.50 -17.02
CA HIS A 138 -5.04 -11.13 -17.27
C HIS A 138 -4.27 -10.58 -16.06
N GLY A 139 -4.81 -10.67 -14.85
CA GLY A 139 -4.12 -10.25 -13.63
C GLY A 139 -2.81 -10.99 -13.40
N TYR A 140 -2.77 -12.30 -13.64
CA TYR A 140 -1.51 -13.06 -13.59
C TYR A 140 -0.48 -12.48 -14.55
N ALA A 141 -0.87 -12.18 -15.79
CA ALA A 141 -0.01 -11.59 -16.80
C ALA A 141 0.45 -10.17 -16.46
N MET A 142 -0.43 -9.33 -15.89
CA MET A 142 -0.06 -7.98 -15.45
C MET A 142 1.00 -8.04 -14.37
N ALA A 143 0.84 -8.91 -13.37
CA ALA A 143 1.84 -9.09 -12.33
C ALA A 143 3.18 -9.64 -12.88
N VAL A 144 3.16 -10.49 -13.91
CA VAL A 144 4.39 -10.89 -14.64
C VAL A 144 5.13 -9.68 -15.21
N ASN A 145 4.39 -8.76 -15.84
CA ASN A 145 4.96 -7.55 -16.43
C ASN A 145 5.47 -6.58 -15.38
N ASP A 146 4.74 -6.42 -14.27
CA ASP A 146 5.14 -5.56 -13.15
C ASP A 146 6.47 -6.03 -12.53
N VAL A 147 6.62 -7.33 -12.31
CA VAL A 147 7.89 -7.91 -11.80
C VAL A 147 9.03 -7.74 -12.80
N ALA A 148 8.77 -7.93 -14.10
CA ALA A 148 9.77 -7.67 -15.13
C ALA A 148 10.20 -6.20 -15.14
N THR A 149 9.25 -5.28 -14.98
CA THR A 149 9.48 -3.83 -14.91
C THR A 149 10.34 -3.48 -13.69
N LEU A 150 10.00 -4.00 -12.52
CA LEU A 150 10.77 -3.79 -11.29
C LEU A 150 12.21 -4.28 -11.45
N ASN A 151 12.41 -5.51 -11.94
CA ASN A 151 13.73 -6.10 -12.13
C ASN A 151 14.57 -5.29 -13.11
N ALA A 152 13.97 -4.80 -14.20
CA ALA A 152 14.63 -3.96 -15.19
C ALA A 152 15.01 -2.55 -14.66
N ARG A 153 14.63 -2.21 -13.43
CA ARG A 153 14.96 -0.94 -12.75
C ARG A 153 15.77 -1.16 -11.46
N GLY A 154 16.31 -2.36 -11.26
CA GLY A 154 17.17 -2.69 -10.12
C GLY A 154 16.42 -3.03 -8.83
N GLY A 155 15.10 -3.26 -8.91
CA GLY A 155 14.36 -3.89 -7.82
C GLY A 155 14.38 -5.42 -7.93
N GLU A 156 13.82 -6.08 -6.92
CA GLU A 156 13.78 -7.54 -6.78
C GLU A 156 12.42 -7.98 -6.25
N ILE A 157 11.93 -9.14 -6.64
CA ILE A 157 10.59 -9.64 -6.28
C ILE A 157 10.37 -9.84 -4.77
N HIS A 158 11.41 -10.18 -3.99
CA HIS A 158 11.34 -10.50 -2.57
C HIS A 158 11.13 -9.24 -1.71
N ARG A 159 9.91 -8.71 -1.72
CA ARG A 159 9.45 -7.54 -0.96
C ARG A 159 7.92 -7.58 -0.82
N MET A 160 7.38 -6.61 -0.09
CA MET A 160 5.94 -6.37 -0.05
C MET A 160 5.45 -5.72 -1.34
N TRP A 161 4.41 -6.30 -1.94
CA TRP A 161 3.67 -5.77 -3.09
C TRP A 161 2.25 -5.41 -2.67
N TRP A 162 1.88 -4.15 -2.87
CA TRP A 162 0.53 -3.68 -2.65
C TRP A 162 -0.23 -3.64 -3.97
N LEU A 163 -1.35 -4.35 -4.02
CA LEU A 163 -2.34 -4.23 -5.08
C LEU A 163 -3.19 -3.00 -4.78
N ASP A 164 -3.01 -1.93 -5.55
CA ASP A 164 -3.78 -0.69 -5.42
C ASP A 164 -5.14 -0.87 -6.12
N VAL A 165 -6.21 -0.88 -5.31
CA VAL A 165 -7.59 -1.14 -5.70
C VAL A 165 -8.44 0.09 -5.43
N GLU A 166 -8.57 0.95 -6.44
CA GLU A 166 -9.29 2.22 -6.33
C GLU A 166 -10.28 2.42 -7.47
N THR A 167 -11.33 3.20 -7.20
CA THR A 167 -12.38 3.51 -8.18
C THR A 167 -11.90 4.46 -9.28
N GLY A 168 -10.72 5.07 -9.11
CA GLY A 168 -9.99 5.76 -10.17
C GLY A 168 -9.37 4.84 -11.21
N ASN A 169 -9.19 3.54 -10.91
CA ASN A 169 -8.69 2.55 -11.84
C ASN A 169 -9.83 2.01 -12.75
N SER A 170 -9.47 1.22 -13.76
CA SER A 170 -10.45 0.64 -14.70
C SER A 170 -10.97 -0.71 -14.21
N TRP A 171 -12.28 -0.84 -14.04
CA TRP A 171 -12.91 -2.04 -13.51
C TRP A 171 -14.11 -2.50 -14.34
N LEU A 172 -14.34 -3.81 -14.37
CA LEU A 172 -15.58 -4.37 -14.87
C LEU A 172 -16.71 -4.09 -13.87
N SER A 173 -17.95 -4.11 -14.37
CA SER A 173 -19.13 -4.08 -13.48
C SER A 173 -19.30 -5.38 -12.69
N ASP A 174 -18.69 -6.48 -13.16
CA ASP A 174 -18.71 -7.77 -12.49
C ASP A 174 -17.62 -7.84 -11.41
N LYS A 175 -18.06 -7.73 -10.14
CA LYS A 175 -17.17 -7.80 -8.98
C LYS A 175 -16.44 -9.13 -8.87
N ALA A 176 -17.04 -10.24 -9.31
CA ALA A 176 -16.39 -11.55 -9.28
C ALA A 176 -15.24 -11.62 -10.30
N ALA A 177 -15.38 -10.95 -11.45
CA ALA A 177 -14.31 -10.84 -12.43
C ALA A 177 -13.17 -9.94 -11.92
N ASN A 178 -13.47 -8.84 -11.23
CA ASN A 178 -12.48 -7.98 -10.59
C ASN A 178 -11.74 -8.70 -9.46
N ALA A 179 -12.44 -9.48 -8.63
CA ALA A 179 -11.80 -10.32 -7.61
C ALA A 179 -10.86 -11.35 -8.25
N ALA A 180 -11.29 -12.01 -9.33
CA ALA A 180 -10.45 -12.97 -10.05
C ALA A 180 -9.18 -12.34 -10.65
N GLU A 181 -9.25 -11.11 -11.17
CA GLU A 181 -8.07 -10.32 -11.60
C GLU A 181 -7.04 -10.22 -10.47
N LEU A 182 -7.49 -9.75 -9.30
CA LEU A 182 -6.63 -9.58 -8.12
C LEU A 182 -6.07 -10.92 -7.62
N GLU A 183 -6.87 -11.99 -7.65
CA GLU A 183 -6.42 -13.34 -7.30
C GLU A 183 -5.32 -13.83 -8.24
N GLY A 184 -5.42 -13.52 -9.54
CA GLY A 184 -4.42 -13.84 -10.55
C GLY A 184 -3.10 -13.11 -10.30
N MET A 185 -3.17 -11.80 -10.01
CA MET A 185 -2.00 -11.01 -9.64
C MET A 185 -1.33 -11.56 -8.38
N ALA A 186 -2.12 -11.80 -7.32
CA ALA A 186 -1.62 -12.33 -6.06
C ALA A 186 -0.99 -13.72 -6.23
N ALA A 187 -1.59 -14.60 -7.05
CA ALA A 187 -1.07 -15.93 -7.30
C ALA A 187 0.32 -15.90 -7.93
N TYR A 188 0.56 -15.03 -8.91
CA TYR A 188 1.90 -14.90 -9.50
C TYR A 188 2.90 -14.33 -8.50
N LEU A 189 2.56 -13.21 -7.84
CA LEU A 189 3.49 -12.53 -6.93
C LEU A 189 3.91 -13.43 -5.76
N LEU A 190 2.95 -14.13 -5.14
CA LEU A 190 3.22 -15.11 -4.08
C LEU A 190 4.05 -16.28 -4.60
N GLY A 191 3.72 -16.81 -5.78
CA GLY A 191 4.46 -17.90 -6.42
C GLY A 191 5.90 -17.53 -6.81
N ALA A 192 6.15 -16.24 -7.05
CA ALA A 192 7.47 -15.70 -7.40
C ALA A 192 8.31 -15.28 -6.16
N GLY A 193 7.78 -15.44 -4.94
CA GLY A 193 8.49 -15.16 -3.69
C GLY A 193 8.27 -13.76 -3.12
N GLY A 194 7.31 -12.99 -3.66
CA GLY A 194 6.86 -11.73 -3.06
C GLY A 194 5.89 -11.94 -1.90
N GLU A 195 5.79 -10.94 -1.04
CA GLU A 195 4.64 -10.79 -0.13
C GLU A 195 3.58 -9.92 -0.80
N VAL A 196 2.30 -10.15 -0.53
CA VAL A 196 1.21 -9.39 -1.16
C VAL A 196 0.27 -8.82 -0.11
N GLY A 197 -0.18 -7.59 -0.35
CA GLY A 197 -1.22 -6.90 0.38
C GLY A 197 -2.16 -6.14 -0.54
N ILE A 198 -3.26 -5.62 0.01
CA ILE A 198 -4.27 -4.86 -0.73
C ILE A 198 -4.33 -3.45 -0.16
N TYR A 199 -4.27 -2.45 -1.03
CA TYR A 199 -4.52 -1.05 -0.73
C TYR A 199 -5.89 -0.62 -1.24
N SER A 200 -6.70 -0.01 -0.37
CA SER A 200 -8.01 0.56 -0.72
C SER A 200 -8.62 1.29 0.49
N THR A 201 -9.80 1.91 0.30
CA THR A 201 -10.78 2.10 1.38
C THR A 201 -11.74 0.91 1.43
N GLY A 202 -12.43 0.70 2.56
CA GLY A 202 -13.47 -0.33 2.65
C GLY A 202 -14.62 -0.13 1.66
N TYR A 203 -14.99 1.13 1.39
CA TYR A 203 -16.01 1.48 0.39
C TYR A 203 -15.57 1.11 -1.03
N GLN A 204 -14.39 1.57 -1.45
CA GLN A 204 -13.89 1.31 -2.81
C GLN A 204 -13.74 -0.19 -3.06
N PHE A 205 -13.19 -0.93 -2.09
CA PHE A 205 -12.99 -2.37 -2.23
C PHE A 205 -14.32 -3.12 -2.35
N ALA A 206 -15.31 -2.78 -1.52
CA ALA A 206 -16.64 -3.38 -1.60
C ALA A 206 -17.35 -3.07 -2.92
N GLU A 207 -17.14 -1.88 -3.49
CA GLU A 207 -17.68 -1.50 -4.80
C GLU A 207 -16.99 -2.25 -5.95
N ILE A 208 -15.69 -2.49 -5.85
CA ILE A 208 -14.89 -3.09 -6.94
C ILE A 208 -14.92 -4.62 -6.90
N ALA A 209 -14.55 -5.23 -5.76
CA ALA A 209 -14.33 -6.66 -5.62
C ALA A 209 -15.40 -7.36 -4.77
N GLY A 210 -16.16 -6.59 -3.96
CA GLY A 210 -17.19 -7.14 -3.10
C GLY A 210 -16.65 -7.99 -1.95
N GLU A 211 -17.45 -8.93 -1.46
CA GLU A 211 -17.04 -9.83 -0.39
C GLU A 211 -16.12 -10.95 -0.91
N ILE A 212 -14.97 -11.10 -0.26
CA ILE A 212 -13.99 -12.14 -0.60
C ILE A 212 -14.26 -13.41 0.22
N SER A 213 -14.42 -14.53 -0.49
CA SER A 213 -14.62 -15.85 0.11
C SER A 213 -13.40 -16.28 0.96
N PRO A 214 -13.61 -16.99 2.09
CA PRO A 214 -12.51 -17.58 2.87
C PRO A 214 -11.57 -18.51 2.11
N GLY A 215 -12.00 -19.04 0.95
CA GLY A 215 -11.18 -19.89 0.08
C GLY A 215 -10.27 -19.12 -0.89
N SER A 216 -10.44 -17.81 -1.02
CA SER A 216 -9.63 -16.96 -1.90
C SER A 216 -8.22 -16.74 -1.34
N ASN A 217 -7.22 -16.63 -2.23
CA ASN A 217 -5.86 -16.25 -1.83
C ASN A 217 -5.77 -14.78 -1.36
N LEU A 218 -6.80 -13.97 -1.60
CA LEU A 218 -6.88 -12.59 -1.12
C LEU A 218 -7.32 -12.49 0.34
N TYR A 219 -8.00 -13.52 0.87
CA TYR A 219 -8.77 -13.44 2.11
C TYR A 219 -7.96 -13.05 3.34
N LYS A 220 -6.66 -13.42 3.38
CA LYS A 220 -5.75 -13.17 4.51
C LYS A 220 -4.62 -12.20 4.18
N LEU A 221 -4.66 -11.53 3.03
CA LEU A 221 -3.61 -10.60 2.66
C LEU A 221 -3.61 -9.40 3.60
N LYS A 222 -2.44 -8.82 3.85
CA LYS A 222 -2.30 -7.61 4.66
C LYS A 222 -3.09 -6.47 4.01
N ASN A 223 -3.59 -5.53 4.81
CA ASN A 223 -4.30 -4.37 4.29
C ASN A 223 -3.56 -3.06 4.59
N TRP A 224 -3.52 -2.23 3.56
CA TRP A 224 -3.09 -0.85 3.61
C TRP A 224 -4.34 0.03 3.42
N LEU A 225 -4.86 0.60 4.51
CA LEU A 225 -6.12 1.35 4.45
C LEU A 225 -5.90 2.83 4.14
N ALA A 226 -6.55 3.32 3.10
CA ALA A 226 -6.63 4.75 2.79
C ALA A 226 -7.73 5.46 3.57
N GLY A 227 -7.69 6.80 3.55
CA GLY A 227 -8.80 7.65 3.99
C GLY A 227 -8.64 8.29 5.37
N ALA A 228 -7.50 8.12 6.03
CA ALA A 228 -7.21 8.92 7.22
C ALA A 228 -6.92 10.38 6.82
N GLU A 229 -7.24 11.31 7.72
CA GLU A 229 -7.11 12.75 7.47
C GLU A 229 -5.75 13.29 7.94
N ASP A 230 -5.15 12.63 8.94
CA ASP A 230 -3.96 13.06 9.63
C ASP A 230 -3.26 11.86 10.31
N PRO A 231 -2.08 12.04 10.95
CA PRO A 231 -1.40 10.94 11.62
C PRO A 231 -2.19 10.30 12.77
N VAL A 232 -3.08 11.05 13.43
CA VAL A 232 -3.85 10.56 14.59
C VAL A 232 -4.93 9.58 14.11
N SER A 233 -5.72 10.01 13.14
CA SER A 233 -6.72 9.16 12.48
C SER A 233 -6.07 7.98 11.75
N ALA A 234 -4.88 8.15 11.17
CA ALA A 234 -4.11 7.06 10.57
C ALA A 234 -3.76 5.97 11.61
N GLN A 235 -3.36 6.37 12.81
CA GLN A 235 -3.13 5.42 13.91
C GLN A 235 -4.43 4.73 14.36
N GLU A 236 -5.55 5.47 14.45
CA GLU A 236 -6.85 4.90 14.81
C GLU A 236 -7.32 3.85 13.78
N TYR A 237 -7.06 4.08 12.49
CA TYR A 237 -7.43 3.18 11.39
C TYR A 237 -6.74 1.82 11.48
N CYS A 238 -5.67 1.68 12.25
CA CYS A 238 -5.08 0.37 12.55
C CYS A 238 -6.05 -0.58 13.27
N GLY A 239 -7.05 -0.04 13.98
CA GLY A 239 -8.11 -0.80 14.63
C GLY A 239 -9.40 -0.92 13.78
N ALA A 240 -9.41 -0.40 12.56
CA ALA A 240 -10.58 -0.46 11.69
C ALA A 240 -10.80 -1.88 11.14
N ALA A 241 -12.01 -2.11 10.60
CA ALA A 241 -12.30 -3.35 9.89
C ALA A 241 -11.37 -3.49 8.66
N ALA A 242 -10.80 -4.69 8.51
CA ALA A 242 -10.04 -5.05 7.33
C ALA A 242 -10.94 -5.15 6.07
N LEU A 243 -10.34 -5.05 4.89
CA LEU A 243 -10.99 -5.16 3.58
C LEU A 243 -11.57 -6.57 3.34
N THR A 244 -10.96 -7.59 3.92
CA THR A 244 -11.41 -8.98 3.85
C THR A 244 -11.53 -9.59 5.25
N GLY A 245 -12.43 -10.56 5.42
CA GLY A 245 -12.76 -11.10 6.74
C GLY A 245 -11.62 -11.81 7.48
N GLY A 246 -10.54 -12.22 6.79
CA GLY A 246 -9.39 -12.89 7.38
C GLY A 246 -8.12 -12.05 7.42
N ALA A 247 -8.19 -10.78 7.00
CA ALA A 247 -7.04 -9.89 6.91
C ALA A 247 -6.79 -9.09 8.19
N THR A 248 -5.63 -8.46 8.25
CA THR A 248 -5.26 -7.48 9.27
C THR A 248 -4.80 -6.19 8.60
N VAL A 249 -5.15 -5.06 9.21
CA VAL A 249 -4.64 -3.75 8.81
C VAL A 249 -3.21 -3.62 9.33
N THR A 250 -2.24 -3.48 8.43
CA THR A 250 -0.83 -3.32 8.79
C THR A 250 -0.29 -1.95 8.47
N THR A 251 -0.96 -1.22 7.58
CA THR A 251 -0.53 0.09 7.11
C THR A 251 -1.77 0.96 6.90
N THR A 252 -1.67 2.26 7.15
CA THR A 252 -2.75 3.22 6.87
C THR A 252 -2.17 4.46 6.20
N GLN A 253 -2.96 5.14 5.37
CA GLN A 253 -2.53 6.31 4.61
C GLN A 253 -3.36 7.54 4.95
N PHE A 254 -2.67 8.68 5.07
CA PHE A 254 -3.26 10.01 5.02
C PHE A 254 -2.47 10.89 4.05
N THR A 255 -3.09 11.97 3.57
CA THR A 255 -2.43 12.92 2.65
C THR A 255 -2.16 14.24 3.38
N ALA A 256 -0.99 14.82 3.15
CA ALA A 256 -0.66 16.14 3.70
C ALA A 256 0.16 16.94 2.70
N GLY A 257 -0.40 18.07 2.25
CA GLY A 257 0.19 18.85 1.16
C GLY A 257 0.11 18.08 -0.16
N ASN A 258 1.27 17.80 -0.76
CA ASN A 258 1.41 17.08 -2.03
C ASN A 258 2.04 15.68 -1.87
N LEU A 259 2.07 15.16 -0.65
CA LEU A 259 2.69 13.88 -0.32
C LEU A 259 1.71 12.97 0.41
N ASP A 260 1.86 11.69 0.09
CA ASP A 260 1.12 10.60 0.72
C ASP A 260 1.99 10.03 1.85
N TYR A 261 1.44 10.03 3.06
CA TYR A 261 2.09 9.59 4.27
C TYR A 261 1.46 8.30 4.76
N ASN A 262 2.31 7.40 5.23
CA ASN A 262 1.92 6.09 5.69
C ASN A 262 2.27 5.88 7.15
N TYR A 263 1.34 5.31 7.89
CA TYR A 263 1.55 4.87 9.25
C TYR A 263 1.64 3.34 9.28
N GLN A 264 2.70 2.80 9.88
CA GLN A 264 2.82 1.36 10.09
C GLN A 264 2.12 0.98 11.40
N CYS A 265 1.11 0.13 11.30
CA CYS A 265 0.37 -0.34 12.48
C CYS A 265 1.28 -1.19 13.37
N PRO A 266 1.17 -1.04 14.71
CA PRO A 266 1.82 -1.97 15.63
C PRO A 266 1.35 -3.38 15.30
N GLY A 267 2.28 -4.33 15.17
CA GLY A 267 1.89 -5.74 15.07
C GLY A 267 1.00 -6.11 16.26
N THR A 268 -0.02 -6.94 16.05
CA THR A 268 -0.82 -7.47 17.15
C THR A 268 0.13 -7.99 18.22
N ALA A 269 0.13 -7.36 19.40
CA ALA A 269 0.85 -7.92 20.53
C ALA A 269 0.38 -9.37 20.71
N PRO A 270 1.26 -10.34 21.01
CA PRO A 270 0.80 -11.65 21.46
C PRO A 270 -0.23 -11.44 22.56
N GLU A 271 -1.35 -12.15 22.50
CA GLU A 271 -2.33 -12.16 23.58
C GLU A 271 -1.57 -12.32 24.90
N PRO A 272 -1.78 -11.45 25.90
CA PRO A 272 -1.10 -11.57 27.18
C PRO A 272 -1.29 -13.00 27.67
N LYS A 273 -0.19 -13.71 27.96
CA LYS A 273 -0.31 -14.99 28.67
C LYS A 273 -1.22 -14.74 29.87
N PRO A 274 -2.27 -15.55 30.11
CA PRO A 274 -3.10 -15.40 31.29
C PRO A 274 -2.18 -15.27 32.48
N GLN A 275 -2.30 -14.16 33.22
CA GLN A 275 -1.58 -14.05 34.48
C GLN A 275 -1.96 -15.28 35.30
N PRO A 276 -0.99 -15.97 35.93
CA PRO A 276 -1.32 -17.02 36.89
C PRO A 276 -2.35 -16.42 37.86
N GLY A 277 -3.51 -17.08 37.97
CA GLY A 277 -4.54 -16.64 38.89
C GLY A 277 -3.95 -16.43 40.29
N PRO A 278 -4.52 -15.54 41.11
CA PRO A 278 -4.04 -15.32 42.46
C PRO A 278 -3.87 -16.67 43.16
N GLN A 279 -2.66 -16.97 43.64
CA GLN A 279 -2.49 -18.11 44.52
C GLN A 279 -3.42 -17.89 45.72
N PRO A 280 -4.20 -18.91 46.14
CA PRO A 280 -4.99 -18.81 47.34
C PRO A 280 -4.08 -18.37 48.49
N GLU A 281 -4.45 -17.29 49.18
CA GLU A 281 -3.80 -16.91 50.43
C GLU A 281 -3.82 -18.14 51.34
N GLN A 282 -2.64 -18.67 51.67
CA GLN A 282 -2.52 -19.57 52.80
C GLN A 282 -2.98 -18.79 54.02
N SER A 283 -4.13 -19.18 54.56
CA SER A 283 -4.66 -18.63 55.79
C SER A 283 -3.57 -18.68 56.85
N ARG A 284 -3.17 -17.51 57.35
CA ARG A 284 -2.39 -17.37 58.58
C ARG A 284 -3.26 -17.82 59.75
N SER A 285 -3.36 -19.12 59.95
CA SER A 285 -3.80 -19.74 61.19
C SER A 285 -2.90 -20.96 61.37
N ASP A 286 -2.01 -20.89 62.37
CA ASP A 286 -1.36 -22.00 63.10
C ASP A 286 0.07 -21.68 63.57
N ALA A 287 0.53 -20.42 63.48
CA ALA A 287 1.77 -19.98 64.14
C ALA A 287 1.59 -19.61 65.64
N TYR A 288 0.64 -20.23 66.33
CA TYR A 288 0.48 -20.12 67.80
C TYR A 288 0.52 -21.47 68.53
N ALA A 289 0.77 -22.58 67.83
CA ALA A 289 0.78 -23.93 68.42
C ALA A 289 2.17 -24.56 68.60
N GLU A 290 3.27 -23.96 68.11
CA GLU A 290 4.62 -24.53 68.23
C GLU A 290 5.63 -23.57 68.91
N MET A 291 5.25 -22.96 70.04
CA MET A 291 6.21 -22.30 70.94
C MET A 291 6.16 -22.81 72.39
N HIS A 292 5.47 -23.92 72.65
CA HIS A 292 5.48 -24.60 73.95
C HIS A 292 5.44 -26.12 73.81
N ALA A 293 6.58 -26.74 73.49
CA ALA A 293 6.90 -28.11 73.90
C ALA A 293 8.41 -28.37 73.75
N ALA A 294 9.07 -28.49 74.91
CA ALA A 294 10.32 -29.19 75.23
C ALA A 294 11.46 -29.23 74.20
#